data_AF-A0A7S0WZB1-F1
#
_entry.id   AF-A0A7S0WZB1-F1
#
_cell.length_a   1.000
_cell.length_b   1.000
_cell.length_c   1.000
_cell.angle_alpha   90.00
_cell.angle_beta   90.00
_cell.angle_gamma   90.00
#
_symmetry.space_group_name_H-M   'P 1'
#
loop_
_entity.id
_entity.type
_entity.pdbx_description
1 polymer ?
#
loop_
_entity_poly.entity_id
_entity_poly.type
_entity_poly.pdbx_seq_one_letter_code
_entity_poly.pdbx_strand_id
1 'polypeptide(L)'
;MSRLCPREVEKLALHQAGTLAQQRLARGVRLNLPEAQTLLASQMLEFIRDGQTVAELMDLGRTLLGRRQVMPGVADLLHEVQIEGTFPDGSKLVTLHHPISAMDGDIKLALQGSFFPVPDLSVFGVYDPAPPEEEAKPGAVMAAEGALVLNYGRDAVQLSVTNKADRPIQVGSHFHFIEANPYLEFDRGLAFGKRLNIPAGTAVRFEPGEKKAVWLCDIAGKKIVWGGNNLTDGPVKPERLPEILTRVVAQGFKHLAEPTAPTGRTEAGNPAVYTMPRSHYAAMFGPTAGDKVRLGDTTLVLEVEKDFCTYGDECKFGGGKTLREGMGQAAGVGPDETLDVGITNA
;
A
#
# COMPACT_ATOMS: atom_id res chain seq x y z
N MET A 1 7.04 8.92 45.16
CA MET A 1 6.28 8.26 44.08
C MET A 1 6.95 8.58 42.76
N SER A 2 7.34 7.56 42.00
CA SER A 2 7.77 7.75 40.61
C SER A 2 6.65 8.43 39.82
N ARG A 3 6.97 9.47 39.06
CA ARG A 3 6.02 10.19 38.20
C ARG A 3 6.00 9.53 36.83
N LEU A 4 5.32 8.39 36.71
CA LEU A 4 5.16 7.69 35.43
C LEU A 4 4.05 8.34 34.61
N CYS A 5 4.33 8.65 33.34
CA CYS A 5 3.31 9.05 32.38
C CYS A 5 2.60 7.81 31.77
N PRO A 6 1.40 7.96 31.16
CA PRO A 6 0.63 6.83 30.64
C PRO A 6 1.43 5.90 29.72
N ARG A 7 2.22 6.45 28.79
CA ARG A 7 3.08 5.65 27.90
C ARG A 7 4.12 4.82 28.64
N GLU A 8 4.66 5.30 29.77
CA GLU A 8 5.63 4.54 30.56
C GLU A 8 4.98 3.36 31.29
N VAL A 9 3.73 3.54 31.74
CA VAL A 9 2.92 2.46 32.32
C VAL A 9 2.60 1.39 31.27
N GLU A 10 2.25 1.78 30.05
CA GLU A 10 2.01 0.85 28.95
C GLU A 10 3.27 0.08 28.54
N LYS A 11 4.42 0.75 28.48
CA LYS A 11 5.71 0.09 28.16
C LYS A 11 6.13 -0.89 29.25
N LEU A 12 5.80 -0.62 30.52
CA LEU A 12 6.02 -1.57 31.60
C LEU A 12 5.16 -2.83 31.43
N ALA A 13 3.87 -2.69 31.07
CA ALA A 13 3.00 -3.82 30.79
C ALA A 13 3.48 -4.63 29.57
N LEU A 14 3.93 -3.94 28.52
CA LEU A 14 4.56 -4.58 27.36
C LEU A 14 5.81 -5.37 27.75
N HIS A 15 6.69 -4.80 28.56
CA HIS A 15 7.89 -5.48 29.05
C HIS A 15 7.52 -6.71 29.88
N GLN A 16 6.53 -6.63 30.77
CA GLN A 16 6.05 -7.79 31.55
C GLN A 16 5.54 -8.93 30.65
N ALA A 17 4.79 -8.61 29.59
CA ALA A 17 4.37 -9.60 28.60
C ALA A 17 5.57 -10.21 27.86
N GLY A 18 6.56 -9.39 27.50
CA GLY A 18 7.83 -9.84 26.92
C GLY A 18 8.59 -10.78 27.85
N THR A 19 8.71 -10.47 29.14
CA THR A 19 9.35 -11.34 30.14
C THR A 19 8.61 -12.68 30.27
N LEU A 20 7.27 -12.69 30.25
CA LEU A 20 6.49 -13.93 30.24
C LEU A 20 6.78 -14.78 28.99
N ALA A 21 6.90 -14.15 27.83
CA ALA A 21 7.28 -14.83 26.60
C ALA A 21 8.72 -15.37 26.66
N GLN A 22 9.67 -14.62 27.21
CA GLN A 22 11.04 -15.08 27.46
C GLN A 22 11.07 -16.28 28.42
N GLN A 23 10.28 -16.27 29.48
CA GLN A 23 10.18 -17.40 30.43
C GLN A 23 9.60 -18.66 29.76
N ARG A 24 8.69 -18.50 28.80
CA ARG A 24 8.14 -19.59 27.99
C ARG A 24 9.19 -20.13 27.01
N LEU A 25 9.85 -19.23 26.29
CA LEU A 25 10.93 -19.56 25.36
C LEU A 25 12.07 -20.31 26.07
N ALA A 26 12.49 -19.84 27.24
CA ALA A 26 13.57 -20.43 28.03
C ALA A 26 13.31 -21.89 28.46
N ARG A 27 12.04 -22.32 28.55
CA ARG A 27 11.66 -23.71 28.83
C ARG A 27 11.23 -24.50 27.59
N GLY A 28 11.50 -23.99 26.39
CA GLY A 28 11.27 -24.67 25.13
C GLY A 28 9.86 -24.55 24.54
N VAL A 29 9.03 -23.63 25.02
CA VAL A 29 7.70 -23.39 24.43
C VAL A 29 7.86 -22.68 23.08
N ARG A 30 7.18 -23.19 22.05
CA ARG A 30 7.01 -22.49 20.77
C ARG A 30 6.01 -21.35 20.96
N LEU A 31 6.45 -20.12 20.72
CA LEU A 31 5.66 -18.92 20.98
C LEU A 31 4.52 -18.76 19.97
N ASN A 32 3.35 -18.34 20.44
CA ASN A 32 2.27 -17.87 19.57
C ASN A 32 2.51 -16.42 19.08
N LEU A 33 1.59 -15.89 18.28
CA LEU A 33 1.74 -14.57 17.67
C LEU A 33 1.89 -13.42 18.71
N PRO A 34 0.99 -13.26 19.71
CA PRO A 34 1.18 -12.24 20.76
C PRO A 34 2.48 -12.40 21.55
N GLU A 35 2.88 -13.64 21.87
CA GLU A 35 4.11 -13.91 22.62
C GLU A 35 5.37 -13.54 21.82
N ALA A 36 5.42 -13.89 20.54
CA ALA A 36 6.53 -13.52 19.66
C ALA A 36 6.62 -12.00 19.50
N GLN A 37 5.49 -11.33 19.23
CA GLN A 37 5.44 -9.88 19.07
C GLN A 37 5.89 -9.13 20.33
N THR A 38 5.40 -9.54 21.51
CA THR A 38 5.75 -8.88 22.78
C THR A 38 7.19 -9.14 23.20
N LEU A 39 7.73 -10.34 22.95
CA LEU A 39 9.15 -10.62 23.17
C LEU A 39 10.03 -9.71 22.30
N LEU A 40 9.77 -9.67 20.99
CA LEU A 40 10.54 -8.85 20.05
C LEU A 40 10.47 -7.37 20.42
N ALA A 41 9.28 -6.84 20.67
CA ALA A 41 9.09 -5.44 21.06
C ALA A 41 9.79 -5.11 22.39
N SER A 42 9.70 -6.00 23.38
CA SER A 42 10.39 -5.81 24.67
C SER A 42 11.91 -5.84 24.50
N GLN A 43 12.45 -6.75 23.71
CA GLN A 43 13.89 -6.82 23.46
C GLN A 43 14.41 -5.60 22.72
N MET A 44 13.64 -5.05 21.77
CA MET A 44 13.99 -3.78 21.15
C MET A 44 14.11 -2.66 22.18
N LEU A 45 13.19 -2.56 23.15
CA LEU A 45 13.28 -1.54 24.21
C LEU A 45 14.54 -1.69 25.07
N GLU A 46 14.95 -2.92 25.40
CA GLU A 46 16.19 -3.17 26.15
C GLU A 46 17.44 -2.79 25.34
N PHE A 47 17.51 -3.18 24.06
CA PHE A 47 18.65 -2.79 23.23
C PHE A 47 18.72 -1.28 22.95
N ILE A 48 17.55 -0.61 22.85
CA ILE A 48 17.48 0.86 22.83
C ILE A 48 18.05 1.44 24.11
N ARG A 49 17.68 0.86 25.26
CA ARG A 49 18.18 1.29 26.58
C ARG A 49 19.70 1.10 26.71
N ASP A 50 20.26 0.08 26.07
CA ASP A 50 21.70 -0.21 25.98
C ASP A 50 22.44 0.66 24.94
N GLY A 51 21.71 1.47 24.16
CA GLY A 51 22.29 2.48 23.27
C GLY A 51 22.51 2.04 21.83
N GLN A 52 21.88 0.94 21.38
CA GLN A 52 21.90 0.58 19.95
C GLN A 52 21.14 1.60 19.10
N THR A 53 21.54 1.72 17.84
CA THR A 53 20.89 2.61 16.86
C THR A 53 19.68 1.96 16.21
N VAL A 54 18.79 2.78 15.63
CA VAL A 54 17.61 2.28 14.88
C VAL A 54 18.02 1.28 13.79
N ALA A 55 19.06 1.59 13.02
CA ALA A 55 19.51 0.74 11.91
C ALA A 55 20.01 -0.62 12.39
N GLU A 56 20.80 -0.66 13.48
CA GLU A 56 21.28 -1.91 14.07
C GLU A 56 20.12 -2.78 14.57
N LEU A 57 19.12 -2.16 15.20
CA LEU A 57 17.95 -2.86 15.73
C LEU A 57 17.08 -3.47 14.65
N MET A 58 16.95 -2.82 13.49
CA MET A 58 16.20 -3.36 12.35
C MET A 58 16.79 -4.68 11.85
N ASP A 59 18.11 -4.86 11.94
CA ASP A 59 18.79 -6.10 11.58
C ASP A 59 18.83 -7.10 12.74
N LEU A 60 19.21 -6.65 13.94
CA LEU A 60 19.30 -7.48 15.14
C LEU A 60 17.94 -8.10 15.50
N GLY A 61 16.85 -7.33 15.39
CA GLY A 61 15.52 -7.83 15.74
C GLY A 61 15.07 -9.03 14.91
N ARG A 62 15.60 -9.18 13.68
CA ARG A 62 15.31 -10.32 12.79
C ARG A 62 16.08 -11.59 13.15
N THR A 63 17.05 -11.51 14.05
CA THR A 63 17.85 -12.66 14.48
C THR A 63 17.31 -13.31 15.75
N LEU A 64 16.43 -12.64 16.50
CA LEU A 64 16.01 -13.10 17.84
C LEU A 64 15.21 -14.41 17.82
N LEU A 65 14.25 -14.54 16.90
CA LEU A 65 13.35 -15.69 16.82
C LEU A 65 13.41 -16.33 15.43
N GLY A 66 13.54 -17.66 15.40
CA GLY A 66 13.41 -18.46 14.19
C GLY A 66 12.09 -19.23 14.16
N ARG A 67 11.82 -19.87 13.02
CA ARG A 67 10.61 -20.68 12.80
C ARG A 67 10.46 -21.81 13.82
N ARG A 68 11.56 -22.40 14.30
CA ARG A 68 11.55 -23.46 15.31
C ARG A 68 11.05 -22.97 16.67
N GLN A 69 11.21 -21.69 16.97
CA GLN A 69 10.86 -21.10 18.27
C GLN A 69 9.44 -20.56 18.32
N VAL A 70 8.69 -20.62 17.21
CA VAL A 70 7.31 -20.14 17.14
C VAL A 70 6.37 -21.24 16.66
N MET A 71 5.08 -21.09 16.91
CA MET A 71 4.06 -21.97 16.37
C MET A 71 3.99 -21.84 14.84
N PRO A 72 3.57 -22.90 14.11
CA PRO A 72 3.31 -22.81 12.68
C PRO A 72 2.34 -21.65 12.34
N GLY A 73 2.59 -20.95 11.23
CA GLY A 73 1.80 -19.80 10.80
C GLY A 73 2.18 -18.46 11.46
N VAL A 74 2.87 -18.45 12.60
CA VAL A 74 3.27 -17.19 13.27
C VAL A 74 4.21 -16.36 12.40
N ALA A 75 5.18 -17.01 11.73
CA ALA A 75 6.10 -16.34 10.81
C ALA A 75 5.38 -15.74 9.59
N ASP A 76 4.26 -16.33 9.17
CA ASP A 76 3.45 -15.86 8.05
C ASP A 76 2.52 -14.71 8.45
N LEU A 77 2.08 -14.67 9.72
CA LEU A 77 1.20 -13.62 10.27
C LEU A 77 1.96 -12.39 10.77
N LEU A 78 3.16 -12.56 11.33
CA LEU A 78 3.94 -11.48 11.93
C LEU A 78 4.77 -10.77 10.86
N HIS A 79 4.14 -9.93 10.05
CA HIS A 79 4.81 -9.18 8.98
C HIS A 79 5.72 -8.07 9.50
N GLU A 80 5.30 -7.40 10.58
CA GLU A 80 6.12 -6.38 11.21
C GLU A 80 5.88 -6.27 12.72
N VAL A 81 6.89 -5.79 13.43
CA VAL A 81 6.79 -5.35 14.83
C VAL A 81 7.27 -3.92 14.91
N GLN A 82 6.39 -3.04 15.37
CA GLN A 82 6.68 -1.62 15.53
C GLN A 82 6.77 -1.26 17.00
N ILE A 83 7.84 -0.56 17.37
CA ILE A 83 8.04 -0.13 18.75
C ILE A 83 8.80 1.18 18.83
N GLU A 84 8.20 2.14 19.54
CA GLU A 84 8.87 3.40 19.88
C GLU A 84 9.63 3.26 21.21
N GLY A 85 10.89 3.67 21.24
CA GLY A 85 11.70 3.71 22.47
C GLY A 85 12.45 5.03 22.60
N THR A 86 12.98 5.32 23.80
CA THR A 86 13.74 6.54 24.07
C THR A 86 15.23 6.26 23.90
N PHE A 87 15.78 6.67 22.76
CA PHE A 87 17.20 6.61 22.47
C PHE A 87 17.94 7.77 23.18
N PRO A 88 19.27 7.74 23.24
CA PRO A 88 20.06 8.87 23.75
C PRO A 88 19.75 10.21 23.06
N ASP A 89 19.29 10.17 21.80
CA ASP A 89 18.93 11.32 20.98
C ASP A 89 17.39 11.54 20.88
N GLY A 90 16.62 10.97 21.81
CA GLY A 90 15.17 11.14 21.91
C GLY A 90 14.37 9.95 21.39
N SER A 91 13.04 10.07 21.40
CA SER A 91 12.13 8.99 21.00
C SER A 91 12.20 8.72 19.50
N LYS A 92 12.35 7.45 19.10
CA LYS A 92 12.35 7.00 17.71
C LYS A 92 11.52 5.72 17.56
N LEU A 93 10.91 5.55 16.38
CA LEU A 93 10.24 4.32 15.97
C LEU A 93 11.25 3.34 15.39
N VAL A 94 11.19 2.09 15.83
CA VAL A 94 11.85 0.94 15.21
C VAL A 94 10.78 0.05 14.59
N THR A 95 11.00 -0.34 13.34
CA THR A 95 10.13 -1.29 12.62
C THR A 95 10.94 -2.51 12.21
N LEU A 96 10.61 -3.66 12.76
CA LEU A 96 11.17 -4.93 12.35
C LEU A 96 10.31 -5.51 11.23
N HIS A 97 10.83 -5.57 10.01
CA HIS A 97 10.14 -6.20 8.89
C HIS A 97 10.47 -7.69 8.81
N HIS A 98 9.46 -8.53 8.68
CA HIS A 98 9.55 -9.99 8.63
C HIS A 98 10.51 -10.54 9.71
N PRO A 99 10.24 -10.29 11.00
CA PRO A 99 11.17 -10.58 12.10
C PRO A 99 11.51 -12.06 12.30
N ILE A 100 10.76 -12.97 11.67
CA ILE A 100 10.98 -14.43 11.75
C ILE A 100 11.35 -14.94 10.36
N SER A 101 12.60 -14.73 9.96
CA SER A 101 13.09 -15.08 8.61
C SER A 101 13.98 -16.33 8.57
N ALA A 102 14.57 -16.73 9.71
CA ALA A 102 15.48 -17.88 9.81
C ALA A 102 14.79 -19.11 10.42
N MET A 103 15.39 -20.30 10.26
CA MET A 103 14.91 -21.51 10.94
C MET A 103 15.10 -21.44 12.45
N ASP A 104 16.26 -20.93 12.88
CA ASP A 104 16.63 -20.77 14.27
C ASP A 104 17.02 -19.32 14.54
N GLY A 105 16.56 -18.79 15.67
CA GLY A 105 16.98 -17.50 16.19
C GLY A 105 18.16 -17.63 17.15
N ASP A 106 18.81 -16.51 17.43
CA ASP A 106 19.77 -16.35 18.51
C ASP A 106 19.03 -16.21 19.85
N ILE A 107 18.83 -17.35 20.51
CA ILE A 107 18.08 -17.42 21.77
C ILE A 107 18.80 -16.69 22.90
N LYS A 108 20.13 -16.58 22.82
CA LYS A 108 20.90 -15.83 23.81
C LYS A 108 20.55 -14.35 23.71
N LEU A 109 20.44 -13.81 22.50
CA LEU A 109 19.96 -12.44 22.28
C LEU A 109 18.48 -12.30 22.64
N ALA A 110 17.63 -13.26 22.29
CA ALA A 110 16.20 -13.23 22.64
C ALA A 110 15.92 -13.19 24.15
N LEU A 111 16.84 -13.73 24.95
CA LEU A 111 16.79 -13.78 26.41
C LEU A 111 17.69 -12.72 27.08
N GLN A 112 18.29 -11.78 26.33
CA GLN A 112 19.17 -10.77 26.91
C GLN A 112 18.44 -9.94 27.97
N GLY A 113 19.11 -9.67 29.09
CA GLY A 113 18.58 -8.93 30.22
C GLY A 113 17.57 -9.71 31.09
N SER A 114 17.11 -10.89 30.66
CA SER A 114 16.08 -11.66 31.39
C SER A 114 16.64 -12.51 32.54
N PHE A 115 17.94 -12.83 32.49
CA PHE A 115 18.60 -13.78 33.39
C PHE A 115 18.04 -15.21 33.37
N PHE A 116 17.19 -15.55 32.40
CA PHE A 116 16.75 -16.93 32.19
C PHE A 116 17.88 -17.78 31.56
N PRO A 117 17.95 -19.08 31.87
CA PRO A 117 18.90 -19.97 31.22
C PRO A 117 18.57 -20.06 29.72
N VAL A 118 19.62 -20.02 28.89
CA VAL A 118 19.46 -20.22 27.44
C VAL A 118 19.26 -21.71 27.17
N PRO A 119 18.10 -22.14 26.63
CA PRO A 119 17.86 -23.53 26.32
C PRO A 119 18.70 -23.97 25.11
N ASP A 120 19.07 -25.25 25.07
CA ASP A 120 19.61 -25.85 23.86
C ASP A 120 18.55 -25.85 22.75
N LEU A 121 18.95 -25.62 21.50
CA LEU A 121 18.01 -25.55 20.39
C LEU A 121 17.21 -26.85 20.20
N SER A 122 17.71 -28.01 20.64
CA SER A 122 17.00 -29.29 20.53
C SER A 122 15.66 -29.32 21.26
N VAL A 123 15.45 -28.49 22.30
CA VAL A 123 14.18 -28.46 23.05
C VAL A 123 12.99 -28.06 22.20
N PHE A 124 13.23 -27.32 21.12
CA PHE A 124 12.19 -26.87 20.19
C PHE A 124 11.80 -27.94 19.17
N GLY A 125 12.43 -29.13 19.20
CA GLY A 125 12.17 -30.23 18.30
C GLY A 125 12.48 -29.91 16.83
N VAL A 126 12.12 -30.82 15.94
CA VAL A 126 12.23 -30.58 14.49
C VAL A 126 11.06 -29.70 14.04
N TYR A 127 11.33 -28.68 13.23
CA TYR A 127 10.28 -27.95 12.53
C TYR A 127 9.91 -28.77 11.30
N ASP A 128 8.63 -29.13 11.15
CA ASP A 128 8.16 -29.84 9.98
C ASP A 128 8.37 -28.94 8.74
N PRO A 129 9.26 -29.33 7.81
CA PRO A 129 9.86 -28.42 6.85
C PRO A 129 8.95 -28.02 5.69
N ALA A 130 7.73 -28.55 5.59
CA ALA A 130 6.78 -28.03 4.62
C ALA A 130 6.19 -26.72 5.19
N PRO A 131 6.58 -25.53 4.70
CA PRO A 131 5.71 -24.38 4.89
C PRO A 131 4.30 -24.80 4.43
N PRO A 132 3.24 -24.43 5.16
CA PRO A 132 1.90 -24.70 4.68
C PRO A 132 1.83 -24.22 3.23
N GLU A 133 1.18 -25.01 2.37
CA GLU A 133 0.85 -24.56 1.02
C GLU A 133 0.28 -23.13 1.13
N GLU A 134 0.56 -22.23 0.17
CA GLU A 134 0.12 -20.83 0.28
C GLU A 134 -1.38 -20.73 0.61
N GLU A 135 -2.19 -21.65 0.10
CA GLU A 135 -3.62 -21.79 0.34
C GLU A 135 -3.99 -22.22 1.77
N ALA A 136 -3.07 -22.84 2.50
CA ALA A 136 -3.22 -23.31 3.88
C ALA A 136 -2.80 -22.25 4.92
N LYS A 137 -2.20 -21.13 4.51
CA LYS A 137 -1.87 -20.03 5.42
C LYS A 137 -3.14 -19.36 5.97
N PRO A 138 -3.13 -18.90 7.23
CA PRO A 138 -4.30 -18.24 7.78
C PRO A 138 -4.66 -16.98 6.99
N GLY A 139 -5.92 -16.86 6.58
CA GLY A 139 -6.37 -15.72 5.76
C GLY A 139 -5.90 -15.73 4.30
N ALA A 140 -5.35 -16.84 3.80
CA ALA A 140 -4.84 -16.94 2.44
C ALA A 140 -5.88 -16.53 1.37
N VAL A 141 -5.44 -15.71 0.42
CA VAL A 141 -6.22 -15.30 -0.75
C VAL A 141 -5.77 -16.12 -1.97
N MET A 142 -6.67 -16.93 -2.48
CA MET A 142 -6.52 -17.77 -3.67
C MET A 142 -7.16 -17.04 -4.85
N ALA A 143 -6.37 -16.22 -5.54
CA ALA A 143 -6.84 -15.53 -6.73
C ALA A 143 -7.06 -16.54 -7.87
N ALA A 144 -8.18 -16.40 -8.60
CA ALA A 144 -8.41 -17.18 -9.80
C ALA A 144 -7.34 -16.88 -10.86
N GLU A 145 -7.09 -17.82 -11.77
CA GLU A 145 -6.12 -17.62 -12.85
C GLU A 145 -6.54 -16.50 -13.80
N GLY A 146 -5.54 -15.88 -14.44
CA GLY A 146 -5.73 -14.86 -15.47
C GLY A 146 -5.55 -13.43 -14.99
N ALA A 147 -6.00 -12.49 -15.82
CA ALA A 147 -5.83 -11.06 -15.63
C ALA A 147 -7.13 -10.31 -15.90
N LEU A 148 -7.31 -9.20 -15.20
CA LEU A 148 -8.42 -8.27 -15.34
C LEU A 148 -8.02 -7.16 -16.31
N VAL A 149 -8.93 -6.78 -17.21
CA VAL A 149 -8.77 -5.56 -18.03
C VAL A 149 -9.29 -4.39 -17.21
N LEU A 150 -8.44 -3.38 -16.99
CA LEU A 150 -8.82 -2.17 -16.28
C LEU A 150 -9.42 -1.14 -17.23
N ASN A 151 -10.30 -0.29 -16.68
CA ASN A 151 -10.93 0.84 -17.35
C ASN A 151 -11.66 0.44 -18.64
N TYR A 152 -12.24 -0.76 -18.71
CA TYR A 152 -12.70 -1.38 -19.96
C TYR A 152 -13.63 -0.50 -20.81
N GLY A 153 -13.44 -0.53 -22.13
CA GLY A 153 -14.36 0.04 -23.13
C GLY A 153 -14.28 1.57 -23.33
N ARG A 154 -13.26 2.23 -22.78
CA ARG A 154 -13.05 3.68 -22.85
C ARG A 154 -12.13 4.07 -24.01
N ASP A 155 -12.39 5.21 -24.62
CA ASP A 155 -11.49 5.82 -25.59
C ASP A 155 -10.20 6.27 -24.91
N ALA A 156 -9.08 6.07 -25.60
CA ALA A 156 -7.75 6.32 -25.08
C ALA A 156 -6.85 7.02 -26.10
N VAL A 157 -5.88 7.77 -25.58
CA VAL A 157 -4.83 8.44 -26.35
C VAL A 157 -3.50 8.28 -25.63
N GLN A 158 -2.43 8.04 -26.38
CA GLN A 158 -1.08 8.04 -25.85
C GLN A 158 -0.44 9.40 -26.07
N LEU A 159 0.00 10.05 -25.00
CA LEU A 159 0.67 11.34 -25.07
C LEU A 159 2.12 11.25 -24.63
N SER A 160 2.97 12.02 -25.30
CA SER A 160 4.35 12.21 -24.86
C SER A 160 4.43 13.36 -23.86
N VAL A 161 4.81 13.06 -22.62
CA VAL A 161 4.83 14.01 -21.51
C VAL A 161 6.26 14.26 -21.08
N THR A 162 6.68 15.53 -21.10
CA THR A 162 8.03 15.95 -20.69
C THR A 162 7.98 16.83 -19.44
N ASN A 163 8.74 16.47 -18.40
CA ASN A 163 8.91 17.33 -17.23
C ASN A 163 9.99 18.39 -17.50
N LYS A 164 9.60 19.66 -17.57
CA LYS A 164 10.50 20.81 -17.76
C LYS A 164 10.84 21.53 -16.46
N ALA A 165 10.43 21.00 -15.31
CA ALA A 165 10.79 21.54 -14.00
C ALA A 165 12.17 21.04 -13.54
N ASP A 166 12.66 21.66 -12.47
CA ASP A 166 13.83 21.26 -11.70
C ASP A 166 13.51 20.26 -10.58
N ARG A 167 12.23 19.87 -10.45
CA ARG A 167 11.72 18.99 -9.39
C ARG A 167 10.91 17.84 -9.99
N PRO A 168 10.89 16.68 -9.30
CA PRO A 168 10.06 15.56 -9.73
C PRO A 168 8.57 15.91 -9.62
N ILE A 169 7.78 15.42 -10.57
CA ILE A 169 6.33 15.59 -10.61
C ILE A 169 5.70 14.21 -10.69
N GLN A 170 4.67 13.97 -9.88
CA GLN A 170 3.96 12.69 -9.86
C GLN A 170 2.45 12.93 -10.00
N VAL A 171 1.82 12.24 -10.94
CA VAL A 171 0.40 12.40 -11.27
C VAL A 171 -0.34 11.10 -11.00
N GLY A 172 -1.37 11.17 -10.15
CA GLY A 172 -2.18 10.01 -9.75
C GLY A 172 -3.17 9.57 -10.84
N SER A 173 -3.56 8.29 -10.78
CA SER A 173 -4.47 7.61 -11.72
C SER A 173 -5.72 8.41 -12.09
N HIS A 174 -6.37 9.03 -11.11
CA HIS A 174 -7.67 9.70 -11.28
C HIS A 174 -7.58 11.22 -11.39
N PHE A 175 -6.37 11.77 -11.45
CA PHE A 175 -6.20 13.20 -11.64
C PHE A 175 -6.57 13.60 -13.07
N HIS A 176 -7.36 14.66 -13.23
CA HIS A 176 -7.74 15.14 -14.55
C HIS A 176 -6.52 15.71 -15.28
N PHE A 177 -6.09 15.05 -16.36
CA PHE A 177 -4.70 15.15 -16.79
C PHE A 177 -4.33 16.53 -17.34
N ILE A 178 -5.27 17.24 -17.96
CA ILE A 178 -5.09 18.64 -18.39
C ILE A 178 -4.82 19.61 -17.23
N GLU A 179 -5.23 19.28 -16.01
CA GLU A 179 -4.99 20.10 -14.81
C GLU A 179 -3.59 19.88 -14.22
N ALA A 180 -2.77 18.99 -14.81
CA ALA A 180 -1.51 18.58 -14.20
C ALA A 180 -0.51 19.74 -14.16
N ASN A 181 0.53 19.62 -13.34
CA ASN A 181 1.48 20.71 -13.07
C ASN A 181 1.89 21.50 -14.35
N PRO A 182 1.94 22.86 -14.31
CA PRO A 182 2.26 23.71 -15.47
C PRO A 182 3.56 23.36 -16.19
N TYR A 183 4.54 22.78 -15.49
CA TYR A 183 5.84 22.44 -16.04
C TYR A 183 5.86 21.11 -16.81
N LEU A 184 4.78 20.34 -16.79
CA LEU A 184 4.61 19.19 -17.69
C LEU A 184 4.15 19.70 -19.06
N GLU A 185 4.98 19.44 -20.07
CA GLU A 185 4.74 19.76 -21.48
C GLU A 185 4.18 18.54 -22.21
N PHE A 186 2.96 18.65 -22.71
CA PHE A 186 2.23 17.64 -23.50
C PHE A 186 1.04 18.28 -24.21
N ASP A 187 0.30 17.50 -25.00
CA ASP A 187 -0.94 17.96 -25.63
C ASP A 187 -2.09 18.04 -24.61
N ARG A 188 -2.18 19.19 -23.94
CA ARG A 188 -3.29 19.58 -23.05
C ARG A 188 -4.67 19.43 -23.72
N GLY A 189 -4.76 19.65 -25.04
CA GLY A 189 -6.02 19.57 -25.77
C GLY A 189 -6.54 18.14 -25.82
N LEU A 190 -5.67 17.20 -26.20
CA LEU A 190 -5.98 15.77 -26.22
C LEU A 190 -6.17 15.17 -24.81
N ALA A 191 -5.61 15.80 -23.77
CA ALA A 191 -5.80 15.40 -22.38
C ALA A 191 -7.13 15.87 -21.75
N PHE A 192 -7.88 16.75 -22.43
CA PHE A 192 -9.17 17.22 -21.91
C PHE A 192 -10.17 16.07 -21.77
N GLY A 193 -10.86 16.02 -20.64
CA GLY A 193 -11.73 14.91 -20.26
C GLY A 193 -11.06 13.55 -20.00
N LYS A 194 -9.73 13.48 -19.82
CA LYS A 194 -9.01 12.21 -19.65
C LYS A 194 -8.21 12.12 -18.36
N ARG A 195 -7.93 10.90 -17.94
CA ARG A 195 -7.09 10.54 -16.79
C ARG A 195 -6.13 9.41 -17.16
N LEU A 196 -5.11 9.13 -16.33
CA LEU A 196 -4.16 8.04 -16.60
C LEU A 196 -4.86 6.68 -16.64
N ASN A 197 -4.53 5.87 -17.65
CA ASN A 197 -4.98 4.49 -17.76
C ASN A 197 -4.02 3.54 -17.04
N ILE A 198 -4.05 3.59 -15.72
CA ILE A 198 -3.22 2.80 -14.80
C ILE A 198 -4.09 2.29 -13.62
N PRO A 199 -3.61 1.36 -12.78
CA PRO A 199 -4.38 0.88 -11.64
C PRO A 199 -4.79 2.00 -10.67
N ALA A 200 -6.00 1.92 -10.15
CA ALA A 200 -6.54 2.91 -9.23
C ALA A 200 -5.62 3.12 -8.01
N GLY A 201 -5.47 4.38 -7.60
CA GLY A 201 -4.60 4.77 -6.50
C GLY A 201 -3.09 4.71 -6.78
N THR A 202 -2.64 4.31 -7.99
CA THR A 202 -1.24 4.44 -8.41
C THR A 202 -0.97 5.78 -9.09
N ALA A 203 0.28 6.02 -9.49
CA ALA A 203 0.70 7.26 -10.13
C ALA A 203 1.86 7.04 -11.11
N VAL A 204 2.00 7.95 -12.07
CA VAL A 204 3.20 8.05 -12.92
C VAL A 204 4.08 9.18 -12.40
N ARG A 205 5.35 8.87 -12.18
CA ARG A 205 6.38 9.82 -11.75
C ARG A 205 7.21 10.26 -12.96
N PHE A 206 7.50 11.55 -13.02
CA PHE A 206 8.33 12.21 -14.02
C PHE A 206 9.50 12.91 -13.32
N GLU A 207 10.72 12.42 -13.50
CA GLU A 207 11.93 13.08 -13.00
C GLU A 207 12.23 14.37 -13.79
N PRO A 208 13.01 15.32 -13.25
CA PRO A 208 13.41 16.52 -13.97
C PRO A 208 14.03 16.20 -15.35
N GLY A 209 13.49 16.79 -16.42
CA GLY A 209 13.93 16.57 -17.80
C GLY A 209 13.40 15.28 -18.45
N GLU A 210 12.75 14.40 -17.70
CA GLU A 210 12.28 13.11 -18.20
C GLU A 210 11.13 13.27 -19.20
N LYS A 211 11.19 12.48 -20.28
CA LYS A 211 10.11 12.34 -21.28
C LYS A 211 9.58 10.91 -21.25
N LYS A 212 8.27 10.75 -21.04
CA LYS A 212 7.58 9.45 -20.99
C LYS A 212 6.31 9.47 -21.82
N ALA A 213 6.03 8.36 -22.50
CA ALA A 213 4.73 8.15 -23.15
C ALA A 213 3.75 7.54 -22.14
N VAL A 214 2.55 8.11 -22.02
CA VAL A 214 1.50 7.61 -21.12
C VAL A 214 0.17 7.46 -21.84
N TRP A 215 -0.55 6.39 -21.53
CA TRP A 215 -1.93 6.21 -21.97
C TRP A 215 -2.87 6.95 -21.04
N LEU A 216 -3.75 7.76 -21.63
CA LEU A 216 -4.87 8.39 -20.96
C LEU A 216 -6.17 7.78 -21.48
N CYS A 217 -7.10 7.47 -20.58
CA CYS A 217 -8.46 7.06 -20.94
C CYS A 217 -9.47 8.14 -20.54
N ASP A 218 -10.61 8.16 -21.22
CA ASP A 218 -11.73 9.03 -20.87
C ASP A 218 -12.17 8.88 -19.40
N ILE A 219 -12.59 9.98 -18.79
CA ILE A 219 -13.43 9.91 -17.60
C ILE A 219 -14.82 9.41 -17.98
N ALA A 220 -15.50 8.72 -17.05
CA ALA A 220 -16.83 8.15 -17.25
C ALA A 220 -17.91 8.92 -16.47
N GLY A 221 -19.07 8.30 -16.27
CA GLY A 221 -20.19 8.89 -15.53
C GLY A 221 -20.71 10.17 -16.20
N LYS A 222 -20.98 11.22 -15.41
CA LYS A 222 -21.50 12.51 -15.89
C LYS A 222 -20.50 13.30 -16.75
N LYS A 223 -19.23 12.88 -16.82
CA LYS A 223 -18.12 13.59 -17.46
C LYS A 223 -18.06 15.07 -17.06
N ILE A 224 -18.07 15.33 -15.76
CA ILE A 224 -17.91 16.67 -15.16
C ILE A 224 -16.61 16.67 -14.38
N VAL A 225 -15.81 17.72 -14.56
CA VAL A 225 -14.52 17.91 -13.88
C VAL A 225 -14.62 19.10 -12.93
N TRP A 226 -13.90 19.01 -11.81
CA TRP A 226 -13.84 20.04 -10.79
C TRP A 226 -12.46 20.05 -10.15
N GLY A 227 -12.00 21.23 -9.72
CA GLY A 227 -10.81 21.39 -8.89
C GLY A 227 -9.51 21.38 -9.68
N GLY A 228 -8.44 20.87 -9.08
CA GLY A 228 -7.12 20.91 -9.69
C GLY A 228 -6.57 22.34 -9.75
N ASN A 229 -6.39 22.89 -10.96
CA ASN A 229 -6.01 24.30 -11.16
C ASN A 229 -7.19 25.15 -11.67
N ASN A 230 -8.41 24.62 -11.61
CA ASN A 230 -9.64 25.25 -12.08
C ASN A 230 -9.57 25.69 -13.56
N LEU A 231 -8.78 24.97 -14.38
CA LEU A 231 -8.67 25.27 -15.81
C LEU A 231 -9.94 24.85 -16.56
N THR A 232 -10.61 23.80 -16.10
CA THR A 232 -11.63 23.10 -16.88
C THR A 232 -12.97 22.84 -16.19
N ASP A 233 -13.14 23.33 -14.96
CA ASP A 233 -14.35 23.16 -14.12
C ASP A 233 -15.66 23.15 -14.92
N GLY A 234 -16.46 22.11 -14.75
CA GLY A 234 -17.73 21.89 -15.44
C GLY A 234 -17.72 20.71 -16.42
N PRO A 235 -18.71 20.63 -17.33
CA PRO A 235 -18.88 19.47 -18.20
C PRO A 235 -17.79 19.37 -19.26
N VAL A 236 -17.33 18.15 -19.56
CA VAL A 236 -16.39 17.87 -20.65
C VAL A 236 -17.15 17.93 -21.98
N LYS A 237 -16.97 19.04 -22.68
CA LYS A 237 -17.66 19.37 -23.94
C LYS A 237 -16.66 19.92 -24.95
N PRO A 238 -16.52 19.36 -26.16
CA PRO A 238 -15.53 19.80 -27.15
C PRO A 238 -15.59 21.29 -27.47
N GLU A 239 -16.79 21.89 -27.41
CA GLU A 239 -17.02 23.31 -27.70
C GLU A 239 -16.30 24.25 -26.71
N ARG A 240 -15.98 23.76 -25.50
CA ARG A 240 -15.25 24.51 -24.47
C ARG A 240 -13.74 24.52 -24.69
N LEU A 241 -13.23 23.60 -25.52
CA LEU A 241 -11.79 23.38 -25.64
C LEU A 241 -11.00 24.62 -26.12
N PRO A 242 -11.48 25.42 -27.08
CA PRO A 242 -10.75 26.63 -27.53
C PRO A 242 -10.54 27.66 -26.40
N GLU A 243 -11.58 27.90 -25.59
CA GLU A 243 -11.50 28.81 -24.44
C GLU A 243 -10.55 28.26 -23.37
N ILE A 244 -10.65 26.95 -23.08
CA ILE A 244 -9.78 26.26 -22.12
C ILE A 244 -8.32 26.35 -22.56
N LEU A 245 -7.99 26.10 -23.83
CA LEU A 245 -6.61 26.18 -24.32
C LEU A 245 -6.07 27.61 -24.27
N THR A 246 -6.91 28.61 -24.53
CA THR A 246 -6.54 30.02 -24.36
C THR A 246 -6.15 30.30 -22.89
N ARG A 247 -6.93 29.77 -21.94
CA ARG A 247 -6.66 29.88 -20.50
C ARG A 247 -5.39 29.14 -20.08
N VAL A 248 -5.18 27.90 -20.56
CA VAL A 248 -3.98 27.09 -20.34
C VAL A 248 -2.72 27.87 -20.71
N VAL A 249 -2.69 28.44 -21.92
CA VAL A 249 -1.55 29.22 -22.42
C VAL A 249 -1.39 30.52 -21.62
N ALA A 250 -2.50 31.23 -21.35
CA ALA A 250 -2.47 32.49 -20.59
C ALA A 250 -1.95 32.31 -19.15
N GLN A 251 -2.22 31.16 -18.52
CA GLN A 251 -1.72 30.82 -17.17
C GLN A 251 -0.33 30.15 -17.18
N GLY A 252 0.32 30.04 -18.34
CA GLY A 252 1.69 29.52 -18.45
C GLY A 252 1.81 28.00 -18.34
N PHE A 253 0.71 27.25 -18.48
CA PHE A 253 0.77 25.80 -18.57
C PHE A 253 1.40 25.39 -19.89
N LYS A 254 2.44 24.56 -19.82
CA LYS A 254 3.12 24.08 -21.02
C LYS A 254 2.18 23.19 -21.83
N HIS A 255 2.07 23.53 -23.11
CA HIS A 255 1.26 22.85 -24.10
C HIS A 255 2.11 22.65 -25.36
N LEU A 256 2.08 21.43 -25.89
CA LEU A 256 2.69 21.08 -27.16
C LEU A 256 1.72 20.17 -27.91
N ALA A 257 1.19 20.64 -29.04
CA ALA A 257 0.25 19.86 -29.85
C ALA A 257 0.89 18.60 -30.42
N GLU A 258 0.17 17.48 -30.38
CA GLU A 258 0.60 16.16 -30.85
C GLU A 258 -0.50 15.56 -31.76
N PRO A 259 -0.75 16.13 -32.96
CA PRO A 259 -1.89 15.77 -33.80
C PRO A 259 -1.86 14.32 -34.32
N THR A 260 -0.71 13.67 -34.26
CA THR A 260 -0.49 12.28 -34.66
C THR A 260 -0.39 11.33 -33.46
N ALA A 261 -0.85 11.76 -32.27
CA ALA A 261 -0.86 10.93 -31.07
C ALA A 261 -1.62 9.61 -31.32
N PRO A 262 -1.04 8.44 -30.96
CA PRO A 262 -1.73 7.17 -31.07
C PRO A 262 -3.04 7.17 -30.28
N THR A 263 -4.11 6.67 -30.89
CA THR A 263 -5.41 6.50 -30.24
C THR A 263 -5.74 5.02 -30.11
N GLY A 264 -6.63 4.70 -29.18
CA GLY A 264 -7.02 3.33 -28.90
C GLY A 264 -8.26 3.25 -28.02
N ARG A 265 -8.57 2.05 -27.58
CA ARG A 265 -9.69 1.71 -26.71
C ARG A 265 -9.23 0.71 -25.66
N THR A 266 -9.69 0.82 -24.43
CA THR A 266 -9.25 -0.04 -23.31
C THR A 266 -9.91 -1.42 -23.36
N GLU A 267 -9.70 -2.17 -24.43
CA GLU A 267 -10.28 -3.51 -24.65
C GLU A 267 -9.24 -4.48 -25.20
N ALA A 268 -9.51 -5.78 -25.07
CA ALA A 268 -8.55 -6.82 -25.48
C ALA A 268 -8.15 -6.68 -26.96
N GLY A 269 -6.85 -6.82 -27.25
CA GLY A 269 -6.29 -6.67 -28.59
C GLY A 269 -6.00 -5.24 -29.03
N ASN A 270 -6.31 -4.24 -28.20
CA ASN A 270 -6.01 -2.83 -28.49
C ASN A 270 -4.72 -2.36 -27.78
N PRO A 271 -3.88 -1.50 -28.39
CA PRO A 271 -2.65 -0.99 -27.76
C PRO A 271 -2.86 -0.21 -26.46
N ALA A 272 -4.06 0.30 -26.21
CA ALA A 272 -4.39 1.03 -24.98
C ALA A 272 -4.85 0.12 -23.83
N VAL A 273 -4.93 -1.20 -24.02
CA VAL A 273 -5.37 -2.11 -22.95
C VAL A 273 -4.39 -2.11 -21.78
N TYR A 274 -4.92 -2.04 -20.56
CA TYR A 274 -4.15 -2.30 -19.35
C TYR A 274 -4.70 -3.54 -18.67
N THR A 275 -3.86 -4.57 -18.53
CA THR A 275 -4.23 -5.82 -17.86
C THR A 275 -3.48 -5.97 -16.54
N MET A 276 -4.17 -6.45 -15.51
CA MET A 276 -3.61 -6.67 -14.18
C MET A 276 -3.85 -8.12 -13.75
N PRO A 277 -2.81 -8.89 -13.36
CA PRO A 277 -2.99 -10.23 -12.81
C PRO A 277 -3.93 -10.21 -11.59
N ARG A 278 -4.82 -11.19 -11.48
CA ARG A 278 -5.79 -11.26 -10.36
C ARG A 278 -5.11 -11.28 -8.99
N SER A 279 -3.99 -11.99 -8.85
CA SER A 279 -3.20 -12.00 -7.61
C SER A 279 -2.69 -10.62 -7.21
N HIS A 280 -2.28 -9.81 -8.18
CA HIS A 280 -1.86 -8.42 -7.93
C HIS A 280 -3.07 -7.54 -7.60
N TYR A 281 -4.21 -7.74 -8.27
CA TYR A 281 -5.45 -7.02 -7.96
C TYR A 281 -5.87 -7.28 -6.51
N ALA A 282 -5.92 -8.56 -6.12
CA ALA A 282 -6.25 -8.99 -4.77
C ALA A 282 -5.35 -8.38 -3.70
N ALA A 283 -4.03 -8.33 -3.95
CA ALA A 283 -3.07 -7.70 -3.05
C ALA A 283 -3.26 -6.17 -2.92
N MET A 284 -3.81 -5.51 -3.95
CA MET A 284 -3.98 -4.05 -3.97
C MET A 284 -5.33 -3.56 -3.46
N PHE A 285 -6.39 -4.32 -3.70
CA PHE A 285 -7.78 -3.90 -3.53
C PHE A 285 -8.63 -4.90 -2.74
N GLY A 286 -8.12 -6.09 -2.45
CA GLY A 286 -8.92 -7.21 -1.95
C GLY A 286 -9.37 -8.13 -3.09
N PRO A 287 -9.75 -9.37 -2.75
CA PRO A 287 -10.21 -10.37 -3.73
C PRO A 287 -11.46 -9.88 -4.48
N THR A 288 -11.63 -10.34 -5.71
CA THR A 288 -12.80 -10.03 -6.54
C THR A 288 -13.55 -11.30 -6.94
N ALA A 289 -14.66 -11.17 -7.67
CA ALA A 289 -15.55 -12.27 -8.03
C ALA A 289 -14.78 -13.49 -8.58
N GLY A 290 -15.03 -14.66 -8.00
CA GLY A 290 -14.36 -15.94 -8.30
C GLY A 290 -13.06 -16.21 -7.54
N ASP A 291 -12.47 -15.20 -6.88
CA ASP A 291 -11.35 -15.42 -5.95
C ASP A 291 -11.86 -16.07 -4.66
N LYS A 292 -10.98 -16.79 -3.97
CA LYS A 292 -11.31 -17.47 -2.72
C LYS A 292 -10.47 -16.97 -1.56
N VAL A 293 -11.01 -17.05 -0.35
CA VAL A 293 -10.33 -16.63 0.89
C VAL A 293 -10.51 -17.70 1.95
N ARG A 294 -9.43 -18.10 2.62
CA ARG A 294 -9.51 -18.94 3.82
C ARG A 294 -9.96 -18.11 5.02
N LEU A 295 -10.94 -18.61 5.77
CA LEU A 295 -11.41 -17.93 6.97
C LEU A 295 -10.48 -18.22 8.15
N GLY A 296 -9.59 -17.26 8.48
CA GLY A 296 -8.63 -17.42 9.58
C GLY A 296 -7.74 -18.64 9.39
N ASP A 297 -7.47 -19.37 10.46
CA ASP A 297 -6.73 -20.65 10.48
C ASP A 297 -7.66 -21.88 10.34
N THR A 298 -8.91 -21.68 9.92
CA THR A 298 -9.89 -22.77 9.76
C THR A 298 -9.71 -23.49 8.42
N THR A 299 -10.47 -24.58 8.21
CA THR A 299 -10.57 -25.28 6.92
C THR A 299 -11.61 -24.66 5.97
N LEU A 300 -12.34 -23.62 6.40
CA LEU A 300 -13.39 -23.00 5.61
C LEU A 300 -12.80 -22.06 4.56
N VAL A 301 -13.28 -22.21 3.32
CA VAL A 301 -12.90 -21.38 2.18
C VAL A 301 -14.15 -20.72 1.61
N LEU A 302 -14.12 -19.39 1.52
CA LEU A 302 -15.18 -18.55 0.97
C LEU A 302 -14.82 -18.18 -0.47
N GLU A 303 -15.80 -18.10 -1.35
CA GLU A 303 -15.63 -17.58 -2.71
C GLU A 303 -16.37 -16.23 -2.83
N VAL A 304 -15.75 -15.25 -3.46
CA VAL A 304 -16.40 -13.98 -3.74
C VAL A 304 -17.41 -14.21 -4.87
N GLU A 305 -18.69 -14.19 -4.56
CA GLU A 305 -19.74 -14.49 -5.55
C GLU A 305 -19.94 -13.36 -6.56
N LYS A 306 -19.79 -12.11 -6.12
CA LYS A 306 -20.05 -10.90 -6.90
C LYS A 306 -19.15 -9.76 -6.45
N ASP A 307 -18.76 -8.93 -7.40
CA ASP A 307 -18.09 -7.67 -7.18
C ASP A 307 -18.85 -6.56 -7.93
N PHE A 308 -19.11 -5.45 -7.25
CA PHE A 308 -19.80 -4.28 -7.80
C PHE A 308 -18.82 -3.23 -8.34
N CYS A 309 -17.52 -3.45 -8.18
CA CYS A 309 -16.48 -2.58 -8.69
C CYS A 309 -16.46 -2.59 -10.22
N THR A 310 -16.20 -1.42 -10.81
CA THR A 310 -15.75 -1.34 -12.20
C THR A 310 -14.23 -1.27 -12.20
N TYR A 311 -13.57 -2.33 -12.67
CA TYR A 311 -12.12 -2.47 -12.54
C TYR A 311 -11.36 -1.26 -13.09
N GLY A 312 -10.55 -0.63 -12.26
CA GLY A 312 -9.83 0.61 -12.55
C GLY A 312 -10.44 1.89 -11.94
N ASP A 313 -11.64 1.82 -11.34
CA ASP A 313 -12.27 2.90 -10.56
C ASP A 313 -12.34 2.56 -9.05
N GLU A 314 -11.45 1.70 -8.54
CA GLU A 314 -11.45 1.33 -7.12
C GLU A 314 -11.29 2.55 -6.21
N CYS A 315 -12.10 2.59 -5.15
CA CYS A 315 -12.05 3.64 -4.16
C CYS A 315 -10.87 3.41 -3.20
N LYS A 316 -9.74 4.08 -3.48
CA LYS A 316 -8.54 4.02 -2.65
C LYS A 316 -8.20 5.38 -2.06
N PHE A 317 -8.15 5.45 -0.72
CA PHE A 317 -7.76 6.65 0.02
C PHE A 317 -6.25 6.71 0.32
N GLY A 318 -5.70 7.92 0.31
CA GLY A 318 -4.30 8.21 0.65
C GLY A 318 -3.66 9.25 -0.27
N GLY A 319 -2.41 9.63 0.05
CA GLY A 319 -1.64 10.59 -0.74
C GLY A 319 -1.53 10.20 -2.22
N GLY A 320 -2.02 11.06 -3.11
CA GLY A 320 -1.97 10.84 -4.56
C GLY A 320 -2.92 9.78 -5.12
N LYS A 321 -3.86 9.25 -4.32
CA LYS A 321 -4.76 8.15 -4.72
C LYS A 321 -6.10 8.64 -5.30
N THR A 322 -7.08 7.74 -5.39
CA THR A 322 -8.38 7.93 -6.08
C THR A 322 -9.30 8.91 -5.34
N LEU A 323 -9.49 8.72 -4.02
CA LEU A 323 -10.41 9.51 -3.21
C LEU A 323 -9.79 10.85 -2.83
N ARG A 324 -9.87 11.80 -3.76
CA ARG A 324 -9.50 13.21 -3.63
C ARG A 324 -10.53 14.07 -4.35
N GLU A 325 -10.61 15.33 -3.95
CA GLU A 325 -11.57 16.31 -4.47
C GLU A 325 -11.56 16.37 -6.01
N GLY A 326 -12.76 16.37 -6.60
CA GLY A 326 -12.97 16.41 -8.05
C GLY A 326 -12.60 15.13 -8.81
N MET A 327 -12.15 14.08 -8.09
CA MET A 327 -11.73 12.79 -8.64
C MET A 327 -12.71 11.70 -8.20
N GLY A 328 -12.28 10.78 -7.32
CA GLY A 328 -13.18 9.81 -6.68
C GLY A 328 -14.02 10.41 -5.55
N GLN A 329 -13.61 11.56 -4.98
CA GLN A 329 -14.44 12.32 -4.05
C GLN A 329 -15.19 13.40 -4.83
N ALA A 330 -16.51 13.28 -4.90
CA ALA A 330 -17.35 14.22 -5.63
C ALA A 330 -17.21 15.65 -5.06
N ALA A 331 -17.11 16.63 -5.96
CA ALA A 331 -17.15 18.05 -5.62
C ALA A 331 -18.52 18.64 -5.98
N GLY A 332 -18.93 19.69 -5.28
CA GLY A 332 -20.22 20.37 -5.51
C GLY A 332 -21.44 19.60 -5.02
N VAL A 333 -21.26 18.66 -4.08
CA VAL A 333 -22.34 17.88 -3.44
C VAL A 333 -22.55 18.41 -2.03
N GLY A 334 -23.82 18.56 -1.62
CA GLY A 334 -24.19 19.06 -0.29
C GLY A 334 -24.10 18.00 0.81
N PRO A 335 -24.17 18.40 2.09
CA PRO A 335 -24.11 17.48 3.22
C PRO A 335 -25.26 16.46 3.19
N ASP A 336 -26.45 16.84 2.71
CA ASP A 336 -27.62 15.96 2.66
C ASP A 336 -27.49 14.81 1.63
N GLU A 337 -26.53 14.91 0.70
CA GLU A 337 -26.27 13.92 -0.35
C GLU A 337 -24.93 13.18 -0.14
N THR A 338 -24.18 13.52 0.90
CA THR A 338 -22.84 12.97 1.17
C THR A 338 -22.94 11.83 2.19
N LEU A 339 -22.23 10.73 1.93
CA LEU A 339 -22.10 9.66 2.92
C LEU A 339 -21.26 10.13 4.11
N ASP A 340 -21.71 9.84 5.33
CA ASP A 340 -20.92 10.12 6.54
C ASP A 340 -19.60 9.33 6.56
N VAL A 341 -19.66 8.06 6.18
CA VAL A 341 -18.54 7.11 6.17
C VAL A 341 -18.68 6.15 5.00
N GLY A 342 -17.58 5.91 4.28
CA GLY A 342 -17.47 4.85 3.28
C GLY A 342 -16.45 3.80 3.72
N ILE A 343 -16.86 2.53 3.77
CA ILE A 343 -15.95 1.38 3.89
C ILE A 343 -15.64 0.91 2.47
N THR A 344 -14.40 1.06 2.03
CA THR A 344 -14.05 0.86 0.62
C THR A 344 -13.43 -0.51 0.36
N ASN A 345 -13.88 -1.19 -0.68
CA ASN A 345 -13.37 -2.49 -1.13
C ASN A 345 -13.49 -3.57 -0.04
N ALA A 346 -14.70 -3.70 0.54
CA ALA A 346 -15.03 -4.63 1.61
C ALA A 346 -15.79 -5.86 1.11
#